data_AF-A0A7Y6YCI3-F1
#
_entry.id   AF-A0A7Y6YCI3-F1
#
_cell.length_a   1.000
_cell.length_b   1.000
_cell.length_c   1.000
_cell.angle_alpha   90.00
_cell.angle_beta   90.00
_cell.angle_gamma   90.00
#
_symmetry.space_group_name_H-M   'P 1'
#
loop_
_entity.id
_entity.type
_entity.pdbx_description
1 polymer ?
#
loop_
_entity_poly.entity_id
_entity_poly.type
_entity_poly.pdbx_seq_one_letter_code
_entity_poly.pdbx_strand_id
1 'polypeptide(L)'
;MPLGLILNAQEPFNRGACIRISHPSLCPESEIHAQVIWCRGQTSGFQLAVEFRTEEDLYRVRMLEQLCHIKLYQVERQREGEKLSFDTAAAQWIAQYAAHFPTDGL
;
A
#
# COMPACT_ATOMS: atom_id res chain seq x y z
N MET A 1 15.89 -12.03 0.56
CA MET A 1 15.23 -11.23 1.61
C MET A 1 13.74 -11.41 1.42
N PRO A 2 12.97 -11.89 2.41
CA PRO A 2 11.51 -11.92 2.26
C PRO A 2 11.05 -10.49 2.00
N LEU A 3 10.28 -10.29 0.93
CA LEU A 3 9.71 -9.00 0.58
C LEU A 3 8.66 -8.64 1.64
N GLY A 4 8.75 -7.42 2.14
CA GLY A 4 7.94 -6.97 3.28
C GLY A 4 7.65 -5.48 3.20
N LEU A 5 6.72 -5.04 4.02
CA LEU A 5 6.25 -3.65 4.07
C LEU A 5 6.43 -3.08 5.48
N ILE A 6 6.73 -1.78 5.55
CA ILE A 6 6.68 -1.04 6.80
C ILE A 6 5.36 -0.27 6.86
N LEU A 7 4.60 -0.48 7.93
CA LEU A 7 3.29 0.12 8.16
C LEU A 7 3.30 0.92 9.44
N ASN A 8 2.48 1.98 9.49
CA ASN A 8 2.18 2.69 10.74
C ASN A 8 0.83 2.21 11.28
N ALA A 9 0.75 2.05 12.59
CA ALA A 9 -0.46 1.62 13.29
C ALA A 9 -0.69 2.47 14.54
N GLN A 10 -1.94 2.58 14.96
CA GLN A 10 -2.31 3.27 16.20
C GLN A 10 -2.19 2.37 17.44
N GLU A 11 -2.30 1.06 17.23
CA GLU A 11 -2.24 0.03 18.28
C GLU A 11 -1.08 -0.93 18.05
N PRO A 12 -0.51 -1.54 19.10
CA PRO A 12 0.59 -2.49 18.98
C PRO A 12 0.10 -3.84 18.47
N PHE A 13 0.95 -4.51 17.67
CA PHE A 13 0.75 -5.90 17.26
C PHE A 13 1.85 -6.81 17.79
N ASN A 14 1.49 -8.06 18.08
CA ASN A 14 2.44 -9.07 18.53
C ASN A 14 3.29 -9.58 17.36
N ARG A 15 4.58 -9.79 17.61
CA ARG A 15 5.46 -10.48 16.66
C ARG A 15 4.88 -11.86 16.32
N GLY A 16 4.86 -12.19 15.04
CA GLY A 16 4.32 -13.43 14.51
C GLY A 16 2.80 -13.42 14.30
N ALA A 17 2.07 -12.38 14.73
CA ALA A 17 0.65 -12.26 14.47
C ALA A 17 0.37 -12.18 12.96
N CYS A 18 -0.66 -12.89 12.52
CA CYS A 18 -1.24 -12.69 11.20
C CYS A 18 -2.15 -11.46 11.26
N ILE A 19 -1.93 -10.51 10.36
CA ILE A 19 -2.74 -9.31 10.23
C ILE A 19 -3.35 -9.27 8.83
N ARG A 20 -4.34 -8.41 8.73
CA ARG A 20 -5.02 -8.10 7.50
C ARG A 20 -4.81 -6.64 7.13
N ILE A 21 -4.48 -6.41 5.87
CA ILE A 21 -4.32 -5.09 5.28
C ILE A 21 -5.42 -4.92 4.23
N SER A 22 -6.16 -3.83 4.31
CA SER A 22 -7.19 -3.47 3.33
C SER A 22 -7.36 -1.95 3.27
N HIS A 23 -7.84 -1.46 2.12
CA HIS A 23 -8.22 -0.06 1.95
C HIS A 23 -9.59 0.01 1.25
N PRO A 24 -10.71 -0.05 1.99
CA PRO A 24 -12.04 -0.27 1.41
C PRO A 24 -12.44 0.74 0.32
N SER A 25 -11.98 1.99 0.39
CA SER A 25 -12.32 3.00 -0.62
C SER A 25 -11.51 2.91 -1.92
N LEU A 26 -10.36 2.23 -1.92
CA LEU A 26 -9.49 2.10 -3.10
C LEU A 26 -9.53 0.68 -3.66
N CYS A 27 -9.66 -0.31 -2.78
CA CYS A 27 -9.74 -1.71 -3.14
C CYS A 27 -10.74 -2.42 -2.21
N PRO A 28 -12.07 -2.27 -2.46
CA PRO A 28 -13.12 -2.74 -1.55
C PRO A 28 -13.12 -4.25 -1.32
N GLU A 29 -12.78 -5.01 -2.37
CA GLU A 29 -12.81 -6.49 -2.35
C GLU A 29 -11.44 -7.11 -2.04
N SER A 30 -10.41 -6.28 -1.75
CA SER A 30 -9.07 -6.80 -1.52
C SER A 30 -8.72 -6.89 -0.04
N GLU A 31 -8.36 -8.11 0.33
CA GLU A 31 -7.89 -8.51 1.64
C GLU A 31 -6.50 -9.12 1.46
N ILE A 32 -5.50 -8.48 2.08
CA ILE A 32 -4.10 -8.89 1.98
C ILE A 32 -3.66 -9.41 3.34
N HIS A 33 -3.12 -10.62 3.37
CA HIS A 33 -2.61 -11.23 4.59
C HIS A 33 -1.11 -11.01 4.75
N ALA A 34 -0.68 -10.65 5.96
CA ALA A 34 0.73 -10.46 6.27
C ALA A 34 1.05 -10.93 7.69
N GLN A 35 2.31 -11.29 7.93
CA GLN A 35 2.79 -11.65 9.27
C GLN A 35 3.69 -10.55 9.83
N VAL A 36 3.47 -10.18 11.09
CA VAL A 36 4.29 -9.19 11.80
C VAL A 36 5.69 -9.75 12.10
N ILE A 37 6.72 -9.16 11.52
CA ILE A 37 8.14 -9.45 11.81
C ILE A 37 8.54 -8.78 13.13
N TRP A 38 8.19 -7.50 13.28
CA TRP A 38 8.41 -6.72 14.48
C TRP A 38 7.41 -5.56 14.59
N CYS A 39 7.21 -5.10 15.83
CA CYS A 39 6.43 -3.91 16.16
C CYS A 39 7.28 -3.02 17.09
N ARG A 40 7.40 -1.73 16.76
CA ARG A 40 8.18 -0.76 17.53
C ARG A 40 7.28 0.42 17.88
N GLY A 41 7.26 0.81 19.15
CA GLY A 41 6.63 2.06 19.58
C GLY A 41 7.33 3.27 18.95
N GLN A 42 6.52 4.26 18.58
CA GLN A 42 6.93 5.57 18.05
C GLN A 42 6.32 6.67 18.93
N THR A 43 6.76 7.92 18.74
CA THR A 43 6.19 9.07 19.47
C THR A 43 4.67 9.18 19.32
N SER A 44 4.12 8.77 18.17
CA SER A 44 2.70 8.84 17.85
C SER A 44 2.16 7.51 17.28
N GLY A 45 2.27 6.43 18.05
CA GLY A 45 1.73 5.11 17.69
C GLY A 45 2.82 4.05 17.55
N PHE A 46 2.68 3.19 16.55
CA PHE A 46 3.56 2.05 16.32
C PHE A 46 3.97 1.95 14.85
N GLN A 47 5.16 1.41 14.63
CA GLN A 47 5.63 1.01 13.32
C GLN A 47 5.78 -0.51 13.29
N LEU A 48 5.29 -1.12 12.22
CA LEU A 48 5.28 -2.56 12.00
C LEU A 48 6.13 -2.85 10.77
N ALA A 49 6.98 -3.87 10.83
CA ALA A 49 7.41 -4.55 9.62
C ALA A 49 6.64 -5.85 9.47
N VAL A 50 6.17 -6.10 8.26
CA VAL A 50 5.41 -7.30 7.93
C VAL A 50 6.02 -8.01 6.73
N GLU A 51 5.86 -9.32 6.67
CA GLU A 51 6.19 -10.15 5.51
C GLU A 51 4.93 -10.79 4.91
N PHE A 52 4.97 -11.00 3.61
CA PHE A 52 3.91 -11.68 2.86
C PHE A 52 4.31 -13.14 2.63
N ARG A 53 3.39 -14.07 2.94
CA ARG A 53 3.66 -15.50 2.83
C ARG A 53 3.37 -16.08 1.44
N THR A 54 2.61 -15.34 0.63
CA THR A 54 2.24 -15.74 -0.73
C THR A 54 2.68 -14.66 -1.72
N GLU A 55 3.03 -15.06 -2.93
CA GLU A 55 3.31 -14.12 -4.03
C GLU A 55 2.06 -13.31 -4.40
N GLU A 56 0.88 -13.90 -4.22
CA GLU A 56 -0.40 -13.23 -4.46
C GLU A 56 -0.64 -12.06 -3.48
N ASP A 57 -0.45 -12.28 -2.18
CA ASP A 57 -0.56 -11.20 -1.18
C ASP A 57 0.49 -10.11 -1.41
N LEU A 58 1.71 -10.50 -1.81
CA LEU A 58 2.76 -9.57 -2.18
C LEU A 58 2.39 -8.74 -3.43
N TYR A 59 1.83 -9.37 -4.46
CA TYR A 59 1.39 -8.65 -5.65
C TYR A 59 0.26 -7.68 -5.32
N ARG A 60 -0.72 -8.14 -4.54
CA ARG A 60 -1.87 -7.33 -4.11
C ARG A 60 -1.43 -6.13 -3.27
N VAL A 61 -0.46 -6.29 -2.35
CA VAL A 61 0.02 -5.12 -1.58
C VAL A 61 0.72 -4.10 -2.46
N ARG A 62 1.52 -4.53 -3.43
CA ARG A 62 2.20 -3.61 -4.35
C ARG A 62 1.19 -2.90 -5.24
N MET A 63 0.13 -3.59 -5.67
CA MET A 63 -0.98 -2.97 -6.39
C MET A 63 -1.68 -1.93 -5.52
N LEU A 64 -1.96 -2.24 -4.25
CA LEU A 64 -2.55 -1.31 -3.30
C LEU A 64 -1.67 -0.08 -3.05
N GLU A 65 -0.35 -0.26 -2.96
CA GLU A 65 0.60 0.87 -2.85
C GLU A 65 0.48 1.81 -4.05
N GLN A 66 0.37 1.29 -5.28
CA GLN A 66 0.17 2.13 -6.46
C GLN A 66 -1.16 2.88 -6.42
N LEU A 67 -2.24 2.26 -5.96
CA LEU A 67 -3.54 2.94 -5.79
C LEU A 67 -3.45 4.08 -4.76
N CYS A 68 -2.73 3.87 -3.67
CA CYS A 68 -2.44 4.91 -2.68
C CYS A 68 -1.65 6.06 -3.30
N HIS A 69 -0.62 5.79 -4.10
CA HIS A 69 0.15 6.81 -4.79
C HIS A 69 -0.69 7.62 -5.78
N ILE A 70 -1.52 6.96 -6.60
CA ILE A 70 -2.46 7.64 -7.51
C ILE A 70 -3.39 8.55 -6.70
N LYS A 71 -3.89 8.08 -5.56
CA LYS A 71 -4.78 8.88 -4.72
C LYS A 71 -4.09 10.11 -4.15
N LEU A 72 -2.85 9.97 -3.68
CA LEU A 72 -2.06 11.08 -3.19
C LEU A 72 -1.79 12.08 -4.31
N TYR A 73 -1.36 11.61 -5.48
CA TYR A 73 -1.15 12.44 -6.67
C TYR A 73 -2.42 13.21 -7.06
N GLN A 74 -3.58 12.54 -7.09
CA GLN A 74 -4.87 13.19 -7.34
C GLN A 74 -5.14 14.33 -6.35
N VAL A 75 -4.93 14.09 -5.05
CA VAL A 75 -5.16 15.08 -3.99
C VAL A 75 -4.19 16.26 -4.11
N GLU A 76 -2.93 16.01 -4.46
CA GLU A 76 -1.92 17.04 -4.69
C GLU A 76 -2.31 17.95 -5.87
N ARG A 77 -2.69 17.36 -7.02
CA ARG A 77 -3.16 18.12 -8.20
C ARG A 77 -4.41 18.93 -7.90
N GLN A 78 -5.33 18.38 -7.11
CA GLN A 78 -6.53 19.11 -6.65
C GLN A 78 -6.20 20.31 -5.77
N ARG A 79 -5.17 20.21 -4.91
CA ARG A 79 -4.68 21.35 -4.11
C ARG A 79 -4.02 22.42 -4.98
N GLU A 80 -3.44 22.04 -6.11
CA GLU A 80 -2.89 22.94 -7.12
C GLU A 80 -3.98 23.57 -8.03
N GLY A 81 -5.24 23.18 -7.86
CA GLY A 81 -6.40 23.72 -8.59
C GLY A 81 -6.89 22.86 -9.76
N GLU A 82 -6.23 21.73 -10.02
CA GLU A 82 -6.63 20.79 -11.08
C GLU A 82 -7.66 19.78 -10.57
N LYS A 83 -8.87 19.80 -11.11
CA LYS A 83 -9.90 18.79 -10.78
C LYS A 83 -9.69 17.52 -11.60
N LEU A 84 -8.94 16.58 -11.06
CA LEU A 84 -8.75 15.26 -11.65
C LEU A 84 -9.74 14.24 -11.07
N SER A 85 -10.38 13.45 -11.94
CA SER A 85 -10.99 12.18 -11.53
C SER A 85 -9.90 11.17 -11.15
N PHE A 86 -10.27 10.10 -10.46
CA PHE A 86 -9.30 9.06 -10.10
C PHE A 86 -8.72 8.38 -11.36
N ASP A 87 -9.56 8.11 -12.36
CA ASP A 87 -9.13 7.49 -13.62
C ASP A 87 -8.14 8.37 -14.40
N THR A 88 -8.37 9.69 -14.45
CA THR A 88 -7.44 10.61 -15.11
C THR A 88 -6.11 10.68 -14.35
N ALA A 89 -6.16 10.72 -13.02
CA ALA A 89 -4.96 10.68 -12.18
C ALA A 89 -4.19 9.36 -12.39
N ALA A 90 -4.89 8.23 -12.49
CA ALA A 90 -4.29 6.93 -12.76
C ALA A 90 -3.60 6.90 -14.13
N ALA A 91 -4.25 7.40 -15.18
CA ALA A 91 -3.68 7.45 -16.52
C ALA A 91 -2.40 8.31 -16.57
N GLN A 92 -2.40 9.47 -15.92
CA GLN A 92 -1.22 10.34 -15.80
C GLN A 92 -0.10 9.66 -15.00
N TRP A 93 -0.45 9.05 -13.86
CA TRP A 93 0.50 8.32 -13.02
C TRP A 93 1.16 7.17 -13.77
N ILE A 94 0.38 6.36 -14.51
CA ILE A 94 0.91 5.28 -15.34
C ILE A 94 1.84 5.82 -16.43
N ALA A 95 1.44 6.87 -17.14
CA ALA A 95 2.27 7.47 -18.20
C ALA A 95 3.64 7.95 -17.68
N GLN A 96 3.69 8.43 -16.43
CA GLN A 96 4.92 8.95 -15.82
C GLN A 96 5.72 7.89 -15.04
N TYR A 97 5.04 6.89 -14.46
CA TYR A 97 5.62 5.97 -13.48
C TYR A 97 5.34 4.48 -13.76
N ALA A 98 5.00 4.09 -15.00
CA ALA A 98 4.68 2.70 -15.37
C ALA A 98 5.70 1.66 -14.84
N ALA A 99 6.99 2.02 -14.78
CA ALA A 99 8.04 1.15 -14.25
C ALA A 99 7.89 0.78 -12.75
N HIS A 100 7.03 1.47 -12.01
CA HIS A 100 6.75 1.21 -10.58
C HIS A 100 5.57 0.26 -10.37
N PHE A 101 4.82 -0.05 -11.43
CA PHE A 101 3.79 -1.08 -11.34
C PHE A 101 4.45 -2.46 -11.30
N PRO A 102 3.87 -3.42 -10.57
CA PRO A 102 4.29 -4.80 -10.68
C PRO A 102 4.16 -5.23 -12.14
N THR A 103 5.28 -5.53 -12.78
CA THR A 103 5.27 -6.24 -14.06
C THR A 103 5.04 -7.71 -13.75
N ASP A 104 4.11 -8.35 -14.46
CA ASP A 104 4.05 -9.81 -14.51
C ASP A 104 5.46 -10.27 -14.90
N GLY A 105 6.12 -11.03 -14.02
CA GLY A 105 7.49 -11.46 -14.24
C GLY A 105 7.59 -12.30 -15.52
N LEU A 106 8.23 -11.73 -16.54
CA LEU A 106 9.01 -12.46 -17.52
C LEU A 106 10.48 -12.44 -17.08
#